data_AF-A0A484MI53-F1
#
_entry.id   AF-A0A484MI53-F1
#
_cell.length_a   1.000
_cell.length_b   1.000
_cell.length_c   1.000
_cell.angle_alpha   90.00
_cell.angle_beta   90.00
_cell.angle_gamma   90.00
#
_symmetry.space_group_name_H-M   'P 1'
#
loop_
_entity.id
_entity.type
_entity.pdbx_description
1 polymer ?
#
loop_
_entity_poly.entity_id
_entity_poly.type
_entity_poly.pdbx_seq_one_letter_code
_entity_poly.pdbx_strand_id
1 'polypeptide(L)'
;MMYFNQTLVQETFERFDRDGSGKIDETELRDALYSLGYLVPPLVLQLLDSRYDDSAGLDFDKFVECGMIFKGLTEKFKEKDTQYAGFAKLSYDEFLSMVIPFLVSY
;
A
#
# COMPACT_ATOMS: atom_id res chain seq x y z
N MET A 1 -2.67 -2.87 -17.12
CA MET A 1 -3.57 -2.34 -16.07
C MET A 1 -3.97 -3.48 -15.17
N MET A 2 -3.43 -3.54 -13.95
CA MET A 2 -3.88 -4.52 -12.96
C MET A 2 -5.25 -4.06 -12.46
N TYR A 3 -6.30 -4.79 -12.81
CA TYR A 3 -7.64 -4.51 -12.30
C TYR A 3 -7.67 -4.87 -10.82
N PHE A 4 -7.58 -3.86 -9.97
CA PHE A 4 -7.98 -3.98 -8.58
C PHE A 4 -9.50 -4.18 -8.56
N ASN A 5 -9.98 -5.24 -7.92
CA ASN A 5 -11.42 -5.49 -7.85
C ASN A 5 -12.03 -4.47 -6.89
N GLN A 6 -12.72 -3.47 -7.44
CA GLN A 6 -13.31 -2.36 -6.68
C GLN A 6 -14.26 -2.84 -5.58
N THR A 7 -15.01 -3.93 -5.82
CA THR A 7 -15.90 -4.55 -4.83
C THR A 7 -15.10 -5.12 -3.66
N LEU A 8 -14.00 -5.81 -3.92
CA LEU A 8 -13.13 -6.35 -2.87
C LEU A 8 -12.50 -5.23 -2.03
N VAL A 9 -12.07 -4.13 -2.67
CA VAL A 9 -11.50 -2.97 -1.95
C VAL A 9 -12.56 -2.29 -1.09
N GLN A 10 -13.78 -2.16 -1.61
CA GLN A 10 -14.88 -1.56 -0.87
C GLN A 10 -15.28 -2.42 0.34
N GLU A 11 -15.45 -3.73 0.16
CA GLU A 11 -15.70 -4.66 1.27
C GLU A 11 -14.56 -4.68 2.30
N THR A 12 -13.31 -4.54 1.82
CA THR A 12 -12.12 -4.42 2.68
C THR A 12 -12.19 -3.12 3.47
N PHE A 13 -12.41 -1.99 2.80
CA PHE A 13 -12.50 -0.67 3.43
C PHE A 13 -13.62 -0.62 4.47
N GLU A 14 -14.84 -1.05 4.13
CA GLU A 14 -15.99 -1.12 5.05
C GLU A 14 -15.74 -2.05 6.25
N ARG A 15 -14.88 -3.07 6.09
CA ARG A 15 -14.49 -3.96 7.18
C ARG A 15 -13.43 -3.36 8.10
N PHE A 16 -12.61 -2.44 7.60
CA PHE A 16 -11.50 -1.85 8.36
C PHE A 16 -11.82 -0.47 8.93
N ASP A 17 -12.77 0.29 8.36
CA ASP A 17 -13.42 1.47 8.96
C ASP A 17 -14.35 1.01 10.09
N ARG A 18 -13.76 0.68 11.25
CA ARG A 18 -14.48 0.04 12.36
C ARG A 18 -15.33 1.03 13.14
N ASP A 19 -14.93 2.29 13.13
CA ASP A 19 -15.66 3.37 13.77
C ASP A 19 -16.74 4.00 12.87
N GLY A 20 -16.75 3.65 11.58
CA GLY A 20 -17.72 4.13 10.60
C GLY A 20 -17.53 5.62 10.29
N SER A 21 -16.31 6.12 10.48
CA SER A 21 -15.94 7.52 10.24
C SER A 21 -15.89 7.87 8.75
N GLY A 22 -15.86 6.86 7.88
CA GLY A 22 -15.61 7.02 6.45
C GLY A 22 -14.12 7.25 6.15
N LYS A 23 -13.24 6.98 7.11
CA LYS A 23 -11.79 7.12 7.02
C LYS A 23 -11.12 5.94 7.69
N ILE A 24 -9.90 5.62 7.25
CA ILE A 24 -9.05 4.61 7.84
C ILE A 24 -7.96 5.32 8.64
N ASP A 25 -7.90 5.09 9.96
CA ASP A 25 -6.82 5.58 10.81
C ASP A 25 -5.53 4.73 10.72
N GLU A 26 -4.43 5.14 11.36
CA GLU A 26 -3.15 4.42 11.32
C GLU A 26 -3.28 2.95 11.83
N THR A 27 -4.10 2.75 12.86
CA THR A 27 -4.29 1.42 13.48
C THR A 27 -5.10 0.51 12.55
N GLU A 28 -6.15 1.05 11.95
CA GLU A 28 -7.00 0.36 10.98
C GLU A 28 -6.24 0.05 9.69
N LEU A 29 -5.40 0.98 9.22
CA LEU A 29 -4.53 0.77 8.06
C LEU A 29 -3.56 -0.38 8.29
N ARG A 30 -2.93 -0.43 9.47
CA ARG A 30 -2.02 -1.52 9.84
C ARG A 30 -2.74 -2.86 9.85
N ASP A 31 -3.90 -2.94 10.48
CA ASP A 31 -4.71 -4.16 10.55
C ASP A 31 -5.18 -4.58 9.14
N ALA A 32 -5.54 -3.63 8.28
CA ALA A 32 -5.94 -3.86 6.90
C ALA A 32 -4.80 -4.46 6.07
N LEU A 33 -3.63 -3.82 6.08
CA LEU A 33 -2.45 -4.27 5.35
C LEU A 33 -2.00 -5.65 5.84
N TYR A 34 -2.05 -5.88 7.15
CA TYR A 34 -1.76 -7.20 7.73
C TYR A 34 -2.76 -8.27 7.25
N SER A 35 -4.06 -7.98 7.25
CA SER A 35 -5.08 -8.90 6.75
C SER A 35 -4.98 -9.18 5.25
N LEU A 36 -4.40 -8.25 4.48
CA LEU A 36 -4.09 -8.43 3.06
C LEU A 36 -2.78 -9.21 2.82
N GLY A 37 -2.10 -9.63 3.89
CA GLY A 37 -0.88 -10.44 3.83
C GLY A 37 0.41 -9.62 3.72
N TYR A 38 0.35 -8.30 3.98
CA TYR A 38 1.52 -7.42 3.97
C TYR A 38 2.01 -7.15 5.40
N LEU A 39 3.27 -7.50 5.67
CA LEU A 39 3.98 -7.09 6.87
C LEU A 39 4.66 -5.75 6.62
N VAL A 40 3.97 -4.68 6.99
CA VAL A 40 4.47 -3.31 6.76
C VAL A 40 5.29 -2.86 7.98
N PRO A 41 6.56 -2.46 7.80
CA PRO A 41 7.38 -1.96 8.90
C PRO A 41 6.77 -0.72 9.56
N PRO A 42 6.93 -0.53 10.89
CA PRO A 42 6.38 0.65 11.59
C PRO A 42 6.83 1.98 10.99
N LEU A 43 8.06 2.08 10.51
CA LEU A 43 8.58 3.27 9.84
C LEU A 43 7.79 3.61 8.57
N VAL A 44 7.32 2.60 7.85
CA VAL A 44 6.55 2.77 6.62
C VAL A 44 5.12 3.24 6.94
N LEU A 45 4.53 2.75 8.03
CA LEU A 45 3.23 3.23 8.53
C LEU A 45 3.32 4.70 8.93
N GLN A 46 4.37 5.10 9.64
CA GLN A 46 4.62 6.51 10.00
C GLN A 46 4.82 7.41 8.78
N LEU A 47 5.49 6.90 7.74
CA LEU A 47 5.63 7.65 6.49
C LEU A 47 4.28 7.83 5.80
N LEU A 48 3.42 6.82 5.79
CA LEU A 48 2.06 6.95 5.27
C LEU A 48 1.27 7.94 6.10
N ASP A 49 1.27 7.82 7.41
CA ASP A 49 0.57 8.73 8.32
C ASP A 49 0.98 10.19 8.08
N SER A 50 2.29 10.45 8.00
CA SER A 50 2.83 11.80 7.69
C SER A 50 2.43 12.35 6.30
N ARG A 51 2.11 11.47 5.34
CA ARG A 51 1.64 11.86 4.01
C ARG A 51 0.13 12.14 3.97
N TYR A 52 -0.62 11.65 4.95
CA TYR A 52 -2.07 11.76 5.03
C TYR A 52 -2.57 12.61 6.22
N ASP A 53 -1.65 13.17 7.00
CA ASP A 53 -1.88 13.98 8.22
C ASP A 53 -2.73 15.25 8.01
N ASP A 54 -2.82 15.77 6.77
CA ASP A 54 -3.67 16.94 6.48
C ASP A 54 -5.18 16.64 6.64
N SER A 55 -5.61 15.38 6.79
CA SER A 55 -7.03 15.03 6.80
C SER A 55 -7.44 13.90 7.76
N ALA A 56 -6.85 13.77 8.95
CA ALA A 56 -7.36 12.89 10.01
C ALA A 56 -7.72 11.45 9.54
N GLY A 57 -6.87 10.86 8.70
CA GLY A 57 -7.05 9.53 8.14
C GLY A 57 -7.12 9.47 6.61
N LEU A 58 -7.05 8.25 6.10
CA LEU A 58 -7.13 7.90 4.69
C LEU A 58 -8.61 7.81 4.27
N ASP A 59 -9.04 8.68 3.36
CA ASP A 59 -10.31 8.47 2.65
C ASP A 59 -10.21 7.28 1.70
N PHE A 60 -11.37 6.81 1.19
CA PHE A 60 -11.44 5.63 0.34
C PHE A 60 -10.50 5.72 -0.87
N ASP A 61 -10.49 6.86 -1.57
CA ASP A 61 -9.70 7.04 -2.78
C ASP A 61 -8.20 6.95 -2.49
N LYS A 62 -7.74 7.60 -1.42
CA LYS A 62 -6.34 7.51 -0.97
C LYS A 62 -5.98 6.12 -0.47
N PHE A 63 -6.90 5.41 0.18
CA PHE A 63 -6.69 4.01 0.60
C PHE A 63 -6.50 3.10 -0.62
N VAL A 64 -7.33 3.26 -1.66
CA VAL A 64 -7.20 2.48 -2.89
C VAL A 64 -5.87 2.80 -3.58
N GLU A 65 -5.50 4.07 -3.67
CA GLU A 65 -4.20 4.51 -4.23
C GLU A 65 -3.02 3.89 -3.46
N CYS A 66 -2.99 4.03 -2.14
CA CYS A 66 -2.00 3.39 -1.27
C CYS A 66 -1.90 1.89 -1.53
N GLY A 67 -3.03 1.19 -1.52
CA GLY A 67 -3.09 -0.25 -1.74
C GLY A 67 -2.57 -0.66 -3.13
N MET A 68 -2.87 0.13 -4.16
CA MET A 68 -2.38 -0.09 -5.53
C MET A 68 -0.86 0.03 -5.62
N ILE A 69 -0.29 1.10 -5.04
CA ILE A 69 1.15 1.33 -5.02
C ILE A 69 1.85 0.24 -4.22
N PHE A 70 1.36 -0.10 -3.03
CA PHE A 70 1.94 -1.16 -2.19
C PHE A 70 1.93 -2.52 -2.87
N LYS A 71 0.78 -2.90 -3.43
CA LYS A 71 0.63 -4.18 -4.11
C LYS A 71 1.60 -4.26 -5.31
N GLY A 72 1.60 -3.23 -6.15
CA GLY A 72 2.44 -3.22 -7.35
C GLY A 72 3.94 -3.22 -7.03
N LEU A 73 4.39 -2.42 -6.05
CA LEU A 73 5.78 -2.44 -5.60
C LEU A 73 6.15 -3.78 -4.97
N THR A 74 5.26 -4.38 -4.18
CA THR A 74 5.51 -5.70 -3.57
C THR A 74 5.61 -6.80 -4.63
N GLU A 75 4.76 -6.78 -5.66
CA GLU A 75 4.82 -7.74 -6.76
C GLU A 75 6.10 -7.57 -7.58
N LYS A 76 6.48 -6.33 -7.88
CA LYS A 76 7.75 -6.03 -8.56
C LYS A 76 8.97 -6.42 -7.74
N PHE A 77 8.91 -6.25 -6.42
CA PHE A 77 9.95 -6.73 -5.52
C PHE A 77 10.03 -8.26 -5.52
N LYS A 78 8.90 -8.97 -5.44
CA LYS A 78 8.85 -10.45 -5.50
C LYS A 78 9.39 -11.01 -6.82
N GLU A 79 9.19 -10.31 -7.94
CA GLU A 79 9.84 -10.67 -9.23
C GLU A 79 11.37 -10.65 -9.15
N LYS A 80 11.94 -9.84 -8.25
CA LYS A 80 13.39 -9.66 -8.07
C LYS A 80 13.94 -10.49 -6.91
N ASP A 81 13.16 -10.75 -5.86
CA ASP A 81 13.48 -11.66 -4.76
C ASP A 81 13.15 -13.13 -5.12
N THR A 82 13.87 -13.68 -6.09
CA THR A 82 13.64 -15.04 -6.61
C THR A 82 13.91 -16.14 -5.59
N GLN A 83 14.61 -15.83 -4.50
CA GLN A 83 14.95 -16.77 -3.43
C GLN A 83 14.03 -16.65 -2.21
N TYR A 84 13.07 -15.72 -2.22
CA TYR A 84 12.22 -15.40 -1.07
C TYR A 84 13.04 -15.09 0.20
N ALA A 85 14.18 -14.42 0.03
CA ALA A 85 15.11 -14.09 1.10
C ALA A 85 14.70 -12.82 1.88
N GLY A 86 13.71 -12.08 1.38
CA GLY A 86 13.26 -10.81 1.96
C GLY A 86 14.15 -9.62 1.59
N PHE A 87 15.14 -9.81 0.72
CA PHE A 87 15.98 -8.75 0.16
C PHE A 87 16.34 -9.07 -1.29
N ALA A 88 16.40 -8.06 -2.16
CA ALA A 88 16.77 -8.19 -3.56
C ALA A 88 17.90 -7.22 -3.90
N LYS A 89 18.86 -7.66 -4.71
CA LYS A 89 19.90 -6.78 -5.26
C LYS A 89 19.35 -6.11 -6.52
N LEU A 90 19.26 -4.79 -6.50
CA LEU A 90 18.81 -3.99 -7.64
C LEU A 90 19.94 -3.07 -8.08
N SER A 91 20.18 -2.97 -9.38
CA SER A 91 20.93 -1.83 -9.93
C SER A 91 20.10 -0.55 -9.82
N TYR A 92 20.76 0.60 -9.91
CA TYR A 92 20.08 1.90 -9.84
C TYR A 92 19.01 2.06 -10.94
N ASP A 93 19.32 1.60 -12.16
CA ASP A 93 18.41 1.65 -13.30
C ASP A 93 17.16 0.78 -13.08
N GLU A 94 17.35 -0.43 -12.54
CA GLU A 94 16.24 -1.32 -12.20
C GLU A 94 15.37 -0.76 -11.08
N PHE A 95 15.98 -0.12 -10.08
CA PHE A 95 15.25 0.54 -9.00
C PHE A 95 14.38 1.69 -9.53
N LEU A 96 14.95 2.59 -10.34
CA LEU A 96 14.19 3.70 -10.90
C LEU A 96 13.07 3.21 -11.83
N SER A 97 13.37 2.27 -12.72
CA SER A 97 12.38 1.68 -13.63
C SER A 97 11.26 0.95 -12.89
N MET A 98 11.54 0.44 -11.69
CA MET A 98 10.53 -0.16 -10.81
C MET A 98 9.66 0.91 -10.14
N VAL A 99 10.24 1.99 -9.61
CA VAL A 99 9.52 2.94 -8.74
C VAL A 99 8.83 4.07 -9.52
N ILE A 100 9.45 4.60 -10.58
CA ILE A 100 8.93 5.75 -11.33
C ILE A 100 7.50 5.55 -11.85
N PRO A 101 7.10 4.39 -12.39
CA PRO A 101 5.71 4.18 -12.84
C PRO A 101 4.66 4.40 -11.75
N PHE A 102 5.01 4.22 -10.47
CA PHE A 102 4.10 4.44 -9.33
C PHE A 102 4.07 5.88 -8.86
N LEU A 103 5.09 6.69 -9.20
CA LEU A 103 5.18 8.10 -8.83
C LEU A 103 4.60 9.04 -9.90
N VAL A 104 4.63 8.63 -11.17
CA VAL A 104 4.27 9.49 -12.33
C VAL A 104 2.86 9.22 -12.85
N SER A 105 2.17 8.18 -12.36
CA SER A 105 0.78 7.91 -12.74
C SER A 105 -0.25 8.89 -12.14
N TYR A 106 0.19 10.01 -11.55
CA TYR A 106 -0.65 11.05 -10.96
C TYR A 106 -0.18 12.45 -11.37
#